data_AF-A0A2U8FQD8-F1
#
_entry.id   AF-A0A2U8FQD8-F1
#
_cell.length_a   1.000
_cell.length_b   1.000
_cell.length_c   1.000
_cell.angle_alpha   90.00
_cell.angle_beta   90.00
_cell.angle_gamma   90.00
#
_symmetry.space_group_name_H-M   'P 1'
#
loop_
_entity.id
_entity.type
_entity.pdbx_description
1 polymer ?
#
loop_
_entity_poly.entity_id
_entity_poly.type
_entity_poly.pdbx_seq_one_letter_code
_entity_poly.pdbx_strand_id
1 'polypeptide(L)'
;MNSAQVAAAVACGLLPGILLGWWLHGRRQRQHVRTWPDSWPLRPRPLFTAHERALYRELKAALPQHVVLAKVSLVRFCQAAEPRTARQWYDRLQALTVSMLVCTPTGTAIAAIDLDLPGAMPSPRTARLKQAVLDVCRVRHLRCQPGQWPPPPLLAAWVLGHGVEGQPMRATDPLEPGALSHAGDQLARRLKERRAERAVRWAESGFAPDSFFAFDSRLDAAANSAPAPLTEVTEVPSATEARPRPGQARR
;
A
#
# COMPACT_ATOMS: atom_id res chain seq x y z
N MET A 1 -13.69 38.44 -69.68
CA MET A 1 -12.98 38.30 -68.39
C MET A 1 -12.60 36.84 -68.23
N ASN A 2 -11.30 36.53 -68.20
CA ASN A 2 -10.84 35.14 -68.21
C ASN A 2 -11.15 34.48 -66.86
N SER A 3 -11.53 33.21 -66.87
CA SER A 3 -11.81 32.39 -65.67
C SER A 3 -10.67 32.47 -64.63
N ALA A 4 -9.42 32.64 -65.08
CA ALA A 4 -8.26 32.85 -64.24
C ALA A 4 -8.28 34.17 -63.44
N GLN A 5 -8.84 35.25 -63.99
CA GLN A 5 -8.93 36.55 -63.30
C GLN A 5 -10.02 36.54 -62.22
N VAL A 6 -11.13 35.83 -62.47
CA VAL A 6 -12.19 35.66 -61.47
C VAL A 6 -11.69 34.78 -60.31
N ALA A 7 -10.96 33.71 -60.60
CA ALA A 7 -10.36 32.86 -59.57
C ALA A 7 -9.32 33.62 -58.72
N ALA A 8 -8.48 34.44 -59.34
CA ALA A 8 -7.49 35.26 -58.63
C ALA A 8 -8.14 36.30 -57.71
N ALA A 9 -9.22 36.95 -58.16
CA ALA A 9 -9.94 37.93 -57.35
C ALA A 9 -10.64 37.31 -56.13
N VAL A 10 -11.23 36.11 -56.30
CA VAL A 10 -11.88 35.38 -55.19
C VAL A 10 -10.84 34.85 -54.19
N ALA A 11 -9.68 34.38 -54.66
CA ALA A 11 -8.60 33.91 -53.79
C ALA A 11 -8.01 35.06 -52.93
N CYS A 12 -7.82 36.24 -53.50
CA CYS A 12 -7.34 37.42 -52.76
C CYS A 12 -8.31 37.90 -51.67
N GLY A 13 -9.62 37.65 -51.82
CA GLY A 13 -10.62 38.00 -50.79
C GLY A 13 -10.71 37.00 -49.64
N LEU A 14 -10.52 35.70 -49.90
CA LEU A 14 -10.71 34.65 -48.89
C LEU A 14 -9.48 34.42 -48.01
N LEU A 15 -8.26 34.55 -48.56
CA LEU A 15 -7.01 34.37 -47.82
C LEU A 15 -6.86 35.29 -46.58
N PRO A 16 -7.13 36.61 -46.65
CA PRO A 16 -7.03 37.47 -45.47
C PRO A 16 -8.09 37.14 -44.41
N GLY A 17 -9.28 36.71 -44.81
CA GLY A 17 -10.34 36.27 -43.89
C GLY A 17 -9.95 35.00 -43.12
N ILE A 18 -9.35 34.03 -43.81
CA ILE A 18 -8.85 32.79 -43.20
C ILE A 18 -7.67 33.08 -42.26
N LEU A 19 -6.73 33.93 -42.68
CA LEU A 19 -5.57 34.32 -41.86
C LEU A 19 -6.01 35.09 -40.60
N LEU A 20 -6.96 36.02 -40.72
CA LEU A 20 -7.51 36.76 -39.59
C LEU A 20 -8.29 35.84 -38.66
N GLY A 21 -9.09 34.92 -39.21
CA GLY A 21 -9.79 33.89 -38.45
C GLY A 21 -8.83 32.99 -37.67
N TRP A 22 -7.74 32.52 -38.31
CA TRP A 22 -6.72 31.69 -37.67
C TRP A 22 -5.95 32.46 -36.58
N TRP A 23 -5.66 33.74 -36.81
CA TRP A 23 -5.01 34.61 -35.83
C TRP A 23 -5.90 34.91 -34.62
N LEU A 24 -7.18 35.21 -34.84
CA LEU A 24 -8.15 35.42 -33.77
C LEU A 24 -8.43 34.13 -33.00
N HIS A 25 -8.48 32.99 -33.69
CA HIS A 25 -8.64 31.67 -33.08
C HIS A 25 -7.42 31.30 -32.24
N GLY A 26 -6.20 31.53 -32.75
CA GLY A 26 -4.95 31.36 -32.01
C GLY A 26 -4.85 32.28 -30.79
N ARG A 27 -5.34 33.52 -30.89
CA ARG A 27 -5.44 34.43 -29.73
C ARG A 27 -6.45 33.95 -28.69
N ARG A 28 -7.64 33.50 -29.10
CA ARG A 28 -8.64 32.94 -28.17
C ARG A 28 -8.15 31.66 -27.49
N GLN A 29 -7.50 30.76 -28.22
CA GLN A 29 -6.88 29.57 -27.65
C GLN A 29 -5.77 29.91 -26.65
N ARG A 30 -5.00 30.98 -26.91
CA ARG A 30 -3.98 31.50 -25.98
C ARG A 30 -4.58 32.26 -24.78
N GLN A 31 -5.78 32.83 -24.88
CA GLN A 31 -6.47 33.43 -23.74
C GLN A 31 -7.06 32.37 -22.80
N HIS A 32 -7.26 31.14 -23.29
CA HIS A 32 -7.56 29.99 -22.46
C HIS A 32 -6.34 29.47 -21.66
N VAL A 33 -5.21 30.20 -21.70
CA VAL A 33 -4.08 30.04 -20.77
C VAL A 33 -4.54 30.49 -19.38
N ARG A 34 -5.27 29.56 -18.76
CA ARG A 34 -5.48 29.30 -17.34
C ARG A 34 -5.04 30.44 -16.42
N THR A 35 -5.94 31.39 -16.21
CA THR A 35 -5.94 32.18 -14.97
C THR A 35 -6.09 31.22 -13.79
N TRP A 36 -5.15 31.26 -12.87
CA TRP A 36 -5.25 30.50 -11.63
C TRP A 36 -6.50 30.94 -10.86
N PRO A 37 -7.26 30.02 -10.26
CA PRO A 37 -8.44 30.39 -9.50
C PRO A 37 -8.02 31.19 -8.24
N ASP A 38 -8.76 32.24 -7.94
CA ASP A 38 -8.51 33.13 -6.79
C ASP A 38 -8.78 32.45 -5.43
N SER A 39 -9.55 31.36 -5.43
CA SER A 39 -9.77 30.53 -4.24
C SER A 39 -9.72 29.04 -4.58
N TRP A 40 -9.13 28.26 -3.67
CA TRP A 40 -8.96 26.81 -3.78
C TRP A 40 -9.81 26.11 -2.73
N PRO A 41 -11.04 25.64 -3.05
CA PRO A 41 -11.90 24.93 -2.10
C PRO A 41 -11.41 23.49 -1.87
N LEU A 42 -10.13 23.32 -1.55
CA LEU A 42 -9.50 22.03 -1.31
C LEU A 42 -9.55 21.69 0.18
N ARG A 43 -9.83 20.41 0.49
CA ARG A 43 -9.78 19.87 1.85
C ARG A 43 -8.83 18.68 1.91
N PRO A 44 -8.09 18.48 3.02
CA PRO A 44 -7.24 17.32 3.18
C PRO A 44 -8.08 16.04 3.20
N ARG A 45 -7.61 14.99 2.53
CA ARG A 45 -8.22 13.66 2.52
C ARG A 45 -7.26 12.65 3.17
N PRO A 46 -7.75 11.67 3.95
CA PRO A 46 -6.89 10.58 4.41
C PRO A 46 -6.27 9.84 3.23
N LEU A 47 -4.95 9.65 3.29
CA LEU A 47 -4.17 8.97 2.24
C LEU A 47 -4.43 7.46 2.21
N PHE A 48 -4.61 6.84 3.40
CA PHE A 48 -4.78 5.39 3.54
C PHE A 48 -6.21 4.98 3.82
N THR A 49 -6.64 3.95 3.11
CA THR A 49 -7.81 3.15 3.48
C THR A 49 -7.57 2.38 4.79
N ALA A 50 -8.62 1.84 5.42
CA ALA A 50 -8.49 1.08 6.66
C ALA A 50 -7.54 -0.13 6.52
N HIS A 51 -7.63 -0.84 5.39
CA HIS A 51 -6.79 -1.99 5.08
C HIS A 51 -5.34 -1.60 4.79
N GLU A 52 -5.11 -0.51 4.05
CA GLU A 52 -3.77 0.03 3.84
C GLU A 52 -3.12 0.47 5.14
N ARG A 53 -3.90 1.07 6.05
CA ARG A 53 -3.40 1.47 7.37
C ARG A 53 -3.03 0.27 8.23
N ALA A 54 -3.80 -0.82 8.16
CA ALA A 54 -3.46 -2.05 8.84
C ALA A 54 -2.15 -2.66 8.29
N LEU A 55 -2.07 -2.83 6.96
CA LEU A 55 -0.86 -3.34 6.30
C LEU A 55 0.38 -2.48 6.60
N TYR A 56 0.23 -1.15 6.58
CA TYR A 56 1.34 -0.24 6.90
C TYR A 56 1.85 -0.44 8.33
N ARG A 57 0.95 -0.64 9.31
CA ARG A 57 1.34 -0.92 10.70
C ARG A 57 2.07 -2.25 10.82
N GLU A 58 1.55 -3.29 10.17
CA GLU A 58 2.19 -4.62 10.16
C GLU A 58 3.58 -4.56 9.52
N LEU A 59 3.72 -3.89 8.37
CA LEU A 59 5.02 -3.71 7.70
C LEU A 59 6.01 -2.95 8.57
N LYS A 60 5.56 -1.88 9.23
CA LYS A 60 6.42 -1.08 10.10
C LYS A 60 6.86 -1.85 11.35
N ALA A 61 5.98 -2.69 11.90
CA ALA A 61 6.32 -3.59 13.00
C ALA A 61 7.29 -4.69 12.57
N ALA A 62 7.08 -5.27 11.37
CA ALA A 62 7.89 -6.35 10.83
C ALA A 62 9.29 -5.90 10.37
N LEU A 63 9.41 -4.66 9.88
CA LEU A 63 10.61 -4.13 9.24
C LEU A 63 11.02 -2.78 9.83
N PRO A 64 11.45 -2.72 11.10
CA PRO A 64 11.74 -1.45 11.78
C PRO A 64 12.91 -0.68 11.17
N GLN A 65 13.84 -1.38 10.51
CA GLN A 65 15.02 -0.78 9.86
C GLN A 65 14.75 -0.37 8.40
N HIS A 66 13.55 -0.58 7.86
CA HIS A 66 13.27 -0.29 6.45
C HIS A 66 12.30 0.89 6.30
N VAL A 67 12.39 1.57 5.16
CA VAL A 67 11.50 2.68 4.85
C VAL A 67 10.29 2.15 4.10
N VAL A 68 9.09 2.38 4.64
CA VAL A 68 7.83 2.03 3.98
C VAL A 68 7.21 3.30 3.40
N LEU A 69 7.13 3.36 2.08
CA LEU A 69 6.50 4.44 1.32
C LEU A 69 5.14 3.96 0.80
N ALA A 70 4.20 4.88 0.60
CA ALA A 70 2.86 4.54 0.17
C ALA A 70 2.44 5.31 -1.08
N LYS A 71 1.57 4.70 -1.89
CA LYS A 71 1.02 5.28 -3.14
C LYS A 71 2.13 5.77 -4.09
N VAL A 72 3.19 4.97 -4.21
CA VAL A 72 4.37 5.34 -5.02
C VAL A 72 4.13 4.97 -6.48
N SER A 73 4.38 5.91 -7.41
CA SER A 73 4.34 5.62 -8.85
C SER A 73 5.59 4.87 -9.30
N LEU A 74 5.47 3.95 -10.27
CA LEU A 74 6.59 3.18 -10.81
C LEU A 74 7.70 4.07 -11.37
N VAL A 75 7.37 5.22 -11.97
CA VAL A 75 8.39 6.16 -12.50
C VAL A 75 9.30 6.76 -11.42
N ARG A 76 8.99 6.58 -10.13
CA ARG A 76 9.82 7.08 -9.02
C ARG A 76 10.98 6.15 -8.68
N PHE A 77 10.92 4.89 -9.06
CA PHE A 77 11.94 3.89 -8.71
C PHE A 77 12.30 2.94 -9.87
N CYS A 78 11.56 2.96 -10.97
CA CYS A 78 11.88 2.28 -12.22
C CYS A 78 12.31 3.31 -13.26
N GLN A 79 13.45 3.08 -13.92
CA GLN A 79 13.95 3.91 -15.02
C GLN A 79 14.29 3.06 -16.23
N ALA A 80 14.13 3.63 -17.42
CA ALA A 80 14.59 2.98 -18.65
C ALA A 80 16.12 2.95 -18.68
N ALA A 81 16.70 1.83 -19.11
CA ALA A 81 18.14 1.71 -19.27
C ALA A 81 18.68 2.63 -20.40
N GLU A 82 17.91 2.79 -21.47
CA GLU A 82 18.30 3.57 -22.65
C GLU A 82 17.58 4.93 -22.68
N PRO A 83 18.31 6.06 -22.75
CA PRO A 83 17.73 7.41 -22.70
C PRO A 83 16.76 7.69 -23.85
N ARG A 84 17.00 7.12 -25.05
CA ARG A 84 16.13 7.29 -26.23
C ARG A 84 14.71 6.76 -26.00
N THR A 85 14.56 5.76 -25.14
CA THR A 85 13.26 5.13 -24.83
C THR A 85 12.62 5.67 -23.57
N ALA A 86 13.32 6.51 -22.80
CA ALA A 86 12.89 6.96 -21.48
C ALA A 86 11.52 7.64 -21.49
N ARG A 87 11.25 8.50 -22.48
CA ARG A 87 9.95 9.19 -22.60
C ARG A 87 8.79 8.22 -22.87
N GLN A 88 9.01 7.25 -23.75
CA GLN A 88 8.00 6.25 -24.08
C GLN A 88 7.66 5.37 -22.86
N TRP A 89 8.66 5.03 -22.05
CA TRP A 89 8.46 4.31 -20.80
C TRP A 89 7.79 5.17 -19.73
N TYR A 90 8.18 6.43 -19.59
CA TYR A 90 7.55 7.37 -18.67
C TYR A 90 6.03 7.45 -18.91
N ASP A 91 5.61 7.65 -20.16
CA ASP A 91 4.19 7.77 -20.52
C ASP A 91 3.37 6.52 -20.16
N ARG A 92 3.99 5.34 -20.22
CA ARG A 92 3.37 4.05 -19.86
C ARG A 92 3.34 3.81 -18.36
N LEU A 93 4.41 4.19 -17.65
CA LEU A 93 4.60 3.87 -16.24
C LEU A 93 4.02 4.90 -15.29
N GLN A 94 3.86 6.16 -15.71
CA GLN A 94 3.40 7.25 -14.84
C GLN A 94 2.03 6.97 -14.20
N ALA A 95 1.15 6.27 -14.91
CA ALA A 95 -0.18 5.90 -14.45
C ALA A 95 -0.17 4.68 -13.50
N LEU A 96 0.96 3.97 -13.39
CA LEU A 96 1.08 2.77 -12.56
C LEU A 96 1.60 3.15 -11.18
N THR A 97 0.87 2.78 -10.14
CA THR A 97 1.24 3.04 -8.75
C THR A 97 1.18 1.76 -7.94
N VAL A 98 2.07 1.62 -6.95
CA VAL A 98 2.02 0.56 -5.93
C VAL A 98 1.37 1.08 -4.65
N SER A 99 0.64 0.21 -3.94
CA SER A 99 -0.01 0.61 -2.68
C SER A 99 1.02 0.92 -1.60
N MET A 100 1.97 0.00 -1.39
CA MET A 100 3.10 0.15 -0.46
C MET A 100 4.40 -0.25 -1.16
N LEU A 101 5.48 0.47 -0.88
CA LEU A 101 6.82 0.19 -1.36
C LEU A 101 7.76 0.11 -0.16
N VAL A 102 8.49 -0.99 -0.04
CA VAL A 102 9.54 -1.15 0.97
C VAL A 102 10.88 -0.84 0.33
N CYS A 103 11.62 0.05 0.99
CA CYS A 103 12.95 0.46 0.58
C CYS A 103 13.97 0.17 1.70
N THR A 104 15.23 -0.01 1.31
CA THR A 104 16.36 0.03 2.24
C THR A 104 16.46 1.41 2.92
N PRO A 105 17.22 1.54 4.03
CA PRO A 105 17.62 2.84 4.56
C PRO A 105 18.28 3.77 3.54
N THR A 106 18.94 3.20 2.52
CA THR A 106 19.59 3.95 1.44
C THR A 106 18.62 4.46 0.37
N GLY A 107 17.33 4.08 0.44
CA GLY A 107 16.31 4.47 -0.53
C GLY A 107 16.16 3.53 -1.73
N THR A 108 16.81 2.36 -1.72
CA THR A 108 16.69 1.37 -2.80
C THR A 108 15.39 0.56 -2.63
N ALA A 109 14.56 0.50 -3.67
CA ALA A 109 13.34 -0.29 -3.66
C ALA A 109 13.65 -1.80 -3.63
N ILE A 110 13.06 -2.52 -2.66
CA ILE A 110 13.26 -3.97 -2.47
C ILE A 110 11.99 -4.75 -2.83
N ALA A 111 10.85 -4.28 -2.32
CA ALA A 111 9.58 -4.96 -2.50
C ALA A 111 8.43 -3.96 -2.69
N ALA A 112 7.50 -4.30 -3.57
CA ALA A 112 6.27 -3.60 -3.85
C ALA A 112 5.08 -4.49 -3.43
N ILE A 113 4.11 -3.90 -2.73
CA ILE A 113 2.94 -4.60 -2.23
C ILE A 113 1.70 -3.87 -2.71
N ASP A 114 0.82 -4.61 -3.37
CA ASP A 114 -0.44 -4.14 -3.91
C ASP A 114 -1.62 -4.77 -3.17
N LEU A 115 -2.58 -3.94 -2.81
CA LEU A 115 -3.85 -4.37 -2.23
C LEU A 115 -4.92 -4.36 -3.32
N ASP A 116 -5.53 -5.53 -3.56
CA ASP A 116 -6.63 -5.69 -4.52
C ASP A 116 -7.95 -5.24 -3.87
N LEU A 117 -8.26 -3.94 -3.96
CA LEU A 117 -9.54 -3.42 -3.47
C LEU A 117 -10.70 -3.77 -4.44
N PRO A 118 -11.85 -4.22 -3.93
CA PRO A 118 -13.03 -4.48 -4.74
C PRO A 118 -13.47 -3.18 -5.45
N GLY A 119 -13.59 -3.23 -6.78
CA GLY A 119 -13.98 -2.09 -7.62
C GLY A 119 -12.83 -1.27 -8.24
N ALA A 120 -11.57 -1.51 -7.84
CA ALA A 120 -10.39 -0.82 -8.38
C ALA A 120 -9.40 -1.79 -9.05
N MET A 121 -9.92 -2.90 -9.62
CA MET A 121 -9.08 -3.92 -10.24
C MET A 121 -8.46 -3.38 -11.53
N PRO A 122 -7.12 -3.37 -11.65
CA PRO A 122 -6.47 -2.96 -12.89
C PRO A 122 -6.81 -3.94 -14.01
N SER A 123 -6.79 -3.45 -15.25
CA SER A 123 -6.93 -4.33 -16.42
C SER A 123 -5.87 -5.44 -16.37
N PRO A 124 -6.16 -6.66 -16.85
CA PRO A 124 -5.20 -7.77 -16.80
C PRO A 124 -3.91 -7.44 -17.57
N ARG A 125 -4.01 -6.64 -18.63
CA ARG A 125 -2.85 -6.15 -19.39
C ARG A 125 -1.99 -5.21 -18.54
N THR A 126 -2.60 -4.28 -17.83
CA THR A 126 -1.92 -3.35 -16.93
C THR A 126 -1.23 -4.09 -15.78
N ALA A 127 -1.91 -5.07 -15.18
CA ALA A 127 -1.33 -5.89 -14.12
C ALA A 127 -0.11 -6.69 -14.61
N ARG A 128 -0.19 -7.30 -15.80
CA ARG A 128 0.94 -8.00 -16.44
C ARG A 128 2.12 -7.07 -16.74
N LEU A 129 1.84 -5.87 -17.26
CA LEU A 129 2.88 -4.87 -17.52
C LEU A 129 3.59 -4.47 -16.22
N LYS A 130 2.81 -4.17 -15.17
CA LYS A 130 3.35 -3.82 -13.85
C LYS A 130 4.22 -4.94 -13.29
N GLN A 131 3.74 -6.18 -13.33
CA GLN A 131 4.51 -7.35 -12.89
C GLN A 131 5.83 -7.46 -13.67
N ALA A 132 5.77 -7.44 -15.00
CA ALA A 132 6.96 -7.57 -15.84
C ALA A 132 8.00 -6.47 -15.57
N VAL A 133 7.55 -5.23 -15.32
CA VAL A 133 8.45 -4.11 -14.99
C VAL A 133 9.09 -4.32 -13.62
N LEU A 134 8.33 -4.72 -12.62
CA LEU A 134 8.85 -4.98 -11.27
C LEU A 134 9.85 -6.16 -11.28
N ASP A 135 9.55 -7.21 -12.03
CA ASP A 135 10.43 -8.37 -12.20
C ASP A 135 11.77 -7.96 -12.85
N VAL A 136 11.73 -7.14 -13.91
CA VAL A 136 12.94 -6.61 -14.56
C VAL A 136 13.73 -5.70 -13.63
N CYS A 137 13.06 -4.86 -12.85
CA CYS A 137 13.68 -3.99 -11.85
C CYS A 137 14.14 -4.73 -10.59
N ARG A 138 13.98 -6.07 -10.52
CA ARG A 138 14.32 -6.90 -9.35
C ARG A 138 13.62 -6.45 -8.06
N VAL A 139 12.44 -5.86 -8.20
CA VAL A 139 11.58 -5.49 -7.07
C VAL A 139 10.56 -6.59 -6.87
N ARG A 140 10.61 -7.26 -5.70
CA ARG A 140 9.67 -8.33 -5.37
C ARG A 140 8.24 -7.78 -5.32
N HIS A 141 7.30 -8.42 -6.01
CA HIS A 141 5.92 -7.95 -6.07
C HIS A 141 4.96 -8.92 -5.38
N LEU A 142 4.20 -8.44 -4.40
CA LEU A 142 3.14 -9.19 -3.72
C LEU A 142 1.80 -8.51 -3.97
N ARG A 143 0.83 -9.27 -4.47
CA ARG A 143 -0.58 -8.87 -4.50
C ARG A 143 -1.32 -9.60 -3.41
N CYS A 144 -2.04 -8.86 -2.57
CA CYS A 144 -2.82 -9.42 -1.49
C CYS A 144 -4.24 -8.84 -1.47
N GLN A 145 -5.18 -9.64 -0.97
CA GLN A 145 -6.53 -9.17 -0.72
C GLN A 145 -6.58 -8.43 0.62
N PRO A 146 -7.51 -7.48 0.79
CA PRO A 146 -7.73 -6.80 2.07
C PRO A 146 -7.98 -7.82 3.20
N GLY A 147 -7.17 -7.76 4.25
CA GLY A 147 -7.23 -8.66 5.42
C GLY A 147 -6.56 -10.03 5.21
N GLN A 148 -6.07 -10.32 4.01
CA GLN A 148 -5.46 -11.61 3.65
C GLN A 148 -4.03 -11.40 3.13
N TRP A 149 -3.14 -10.93 4.01
CA TRP A 149 -1.70 -10.90 3.76
C TRP A 149 -0.98 -11.84 4.73
N PRO A 150 0.24 -12.30 4.39
CA PRO A 150 1.01 -13.16 5.26
C PRO A 150 1.26 -12.52 6.64
N PRO A 151 1.42 -13.33 7.71
CA PRO A 151 1.74 -12.80 9.02
C PRO A 151 3.07 -12.02 9.00
N PRO A 152 3.29 -11.06 9.92
CA PRO A 152 4.46 -10.18 9.93
C PRO A 152 5.83 -10.85 9.74
N PRO A 153 6.17 -11.97 10.42
CA PRO A 153 7.48 -12.59 10.23
C PRO A 153 7.67 -13.18 8.83
N LEU A 154 6.60 -13.74 8.24
CA LEU A 154 6.65 -14.27 6.88
C LEU A 154 6.75 -13.14 5.86
N LEU A 155 6.02 -12.04 6.11
CA LEU A 155 6.08 -10.85 5.27
C LEU A 155 7.49 -10.25 5.28
N ALA A 156 8.13 -10.13 6.44
CA ALA A 156 9.52 -9.68 6.54
C ALA A 156 10.48 -10.60 5.79
N ALA A 157 10.38 -11.91 6.00
CA ALA A 157 11.22 -12.90 5.34
C ALA A 157 11.10 -12.81 3.80
N TRP A 158 9.86 -12.74 3.29
CA TRP A 158 9.59 -12.55 1.87
C TRP A 158 10.13 -11.22 1.33
N VAL A 159 9.89 -10.10 2.02
CA VAL A 159 10.36 -8.77 1.60
C VAL A 159 11.89 -8.72 1.51
N LEU A 160 12.57 -9.24 2.52
CA LEU A 160 14.04 -9.25 2.58
C LEU A 160 14.66 -10.26 1.61
N GLY A 161 13.85 -11.16 1.04
CA GLY A 161 14.37 -12.24 0.20
C GLY A 161 15.03 -13.33 1.03
N HIS A 162 14.79 -13.37 2.34
CA HIS A 162 14.90 -14.59 3.14
C HIS A 162 13.69 -15.50 2.80
N GLY A 163 13.53 -15.79 1.51
CA GLY A 163 12.61 -16.81 1.04
C GLY A 163 13.24 -18.18 1.27
N VAL A 164 12.37 -19.17 1.38
CA VAL A 164 12.63 -20.62 1.39
C VAL A 164 13.21 -21.07 0.03
N GLU A 165 14.24 -20.39 -0.45
CA GLU A 165 15.02 -20.70 -1.64
C GLU A 165 16.48 -20.76 -1.20
N GLY A 166 16.94 -21.98 -0.90
CA GLY A 166 18.37 -22.29 -0.90
C GLY A 166 19.16 -21.86 0.33
N GLN A 167 18.60 -21.94 1.54
CA GLN A 167 19.48 -22.26 2.66
C GLN A 167 19.92 -23.71 2.43
N PRO A 168 21.22 -24.04 2.25
CA PRO A 168 21.63 -25.43 2.39
C PRO A 168 21.14 -25.79 3.79
N MET A 169 20.18 -26.71 3.84
CA MET A 169 19.72 -27.29 5.08
C MET A 169 20.99 -27.67 5.82
N ARG A 170 21.36 -26.90 6.84
CA ARG A 170 22.31 -27.37 7.84
C ARG A 170 21.58 -28.60 8.35
N ALA A 171 22.07 -29.78 7.98
CA ALA A 171 21.38 -31.04 8.15
C ALA A 171 20.87 -31.13 9.58
N THR A 172 19.63 -30.71 9.78
CA THR A 172 18.82 -31.13 10.90
C THR A 172 18.57 -32.60 10.64
N ASP A 173 18.81 -33.39 11.68
CA ASP A 173 18.73 -34.84 11.70
C ASP A 173 17.61 -35.39 10.80
N PRO A 174 17.83 -36.53 10.11
CA PRO A 174 16.86 -37.07 9.15
C PRO A 174 15.48 -37.18 9.80
N LEU A 175 14.58 -36.28 9.38
CA LEU A 175 13.18 -36.30 9.75
C LEU A 175 12.56 -37.52 9.07
N GLU A 176 12.18 -38.49 9.91
CA GLU A 176 11.45 -39.70 9.55
C GLU A 176 10.38 -39.42 8.48
N PRO A 177 10.40 -40.11 7.33
CA PRO A 177 9.53 -39.82 6.18
C PRO A 177 8.02 -39.92 6.46
N GLY A 178 7.61 -40.44 7.63
CA GLY A 178 6.22 -40.49 8.08
C GLY A 178 5.71 -39.26 8.85
N ALA A 179 6.58 -38.39 9.36
CA ALA A 179 6.18 -37.27 10.23
C ALA A 179 5.37 -36.19 9.48
N LEU A 180 5.73 -35.92 8.23
CA LEU A 180 5.04 -34.96 7.37
C LEU A 180 3.67 -35.47 6.93
N SER A 181 3.57 -36.76 6.62
CA SER A 181 2.28 -37.40 6.31
C SER A 181 1.35 -37.35 7.52
N HIS A 182 1.87 -37.64 8.71
CA HIS A 182 1.07 -37.61 9.93
C HIS A 182 0.60 -36.20 10.30
N ALA A 183 1.43 -35.17 10.11
CA ALA A 183 1.03 -33.78 10.29
C ALA A 183 -0.05 -33.35 9.29
N GLY A 184 0.04 -33.80 8.03
CA GLY A 184 -0.98 -33.60 7.00
C GLY A 184 -2.33 -34.22 7.38
N ASP A 185 -2.31 -35.46 7.87
CA ASP A 185 -3.52 -36.18 8.29
C ASP A 185 -4.17 -35.54 9.52
N GLN A 186 -3.36 -35.09 10.50
CA GLN A 186 -3.86 -34.39 11.68
C GLN A 186 -4.52 -33.04 11.32
N LEU A 187 -3.95 -32.30 10.36
CA LEU A 187 -4.53 -31.05 9.88
C LEU A 187 -5.83 -31.30 9.11
N ALA A 188 -5.86 -32.31 8.22
CA ALA A 188 -7.03 -32.69 7.46
C ALA A 188 -8.20 -33.08 8.38
N ARG A 189 -7.90 -33.79 9.47
CA ARG A 189 -8.88 -34.18 10.48
C ARG A 189 -9.43 -32.97 11.24
N ARG A 190 -8.57 -32.06 11.72
CA ARG A 190 -9.01 -30.81 12.38
C ARG A 190 -9.83 -29.90 11.47
N LEU A 191 -9.51 -29.86 10.16
CA LEU A 191 -10.28 -29.10 9.18
C LEU A 191 -11.65 -29.73 8.89
N LYS A 192 -11.77 -31.05 8.91
CA LYS A 192 -13.07 -31.75 8.83
C LYS A 192 -13.92 -31.48 10.05
N GLU A 193 -13.34 -31.56 11.25
CA GLU A 193 -14.01 -31.23 12.53
C GLU A 193 -14.51 -29.78 12.52
N ARG A 194 -13.68 -28.81 12.13
CA ARG A 194 -14.05 -27.38 12.02
C ARG A 194 -15.13 -27.10 10.96
N ARG A 195 -15.17 -27.87 9.87
CA ARG A 195 -16.23 -27.75 8.84
C ARG A 195 -17.55 -28.33 9.33
N ALA A 196 -17.52 -29.44 10.06
CA ALA A 196 -18.71 -30.01 10.70
C ALA A 196 -19.28 -29.05 11.77
N GLU A 197 -18.43 -28.47 12.62
CA GLU A 197 -18.83 -27.45 13.61
C GLU A 197 -19.44 -26.20 12.94
N ARG A 198 -18.86 -25.75 11.83
CA ARG A 198 -19.36 -24.58 11.09
C ARG A 198 -20.67 -24.88 10.36
N ALA A 199 -20.86 -26.10 9.84
CA ALA A 199 -22.10 -26.53 9.21
C ALA A 199 -23.26 -26.61 10.21
N VAL A 200 -23.01 -27.07 11.45
CA VAL A 200 -24.01 -27.07 12.52
C VAL A 200 -24.38 -25.64 12.94
N ARG A 201 -23.41 -24.74 13.08
CA ARG A 201 -23.66 -23.32 13.43
C ARG A 201 -24.40 -22.55 12.33
N TRP A 202 -24.20 -22.91 11.04
CA TRP A 202 -24.92 -22.33 9.91
C TRP A 202 -26.39 -22.77 9.84
N ALA A 203 -26.72 -23.98 10.32
CA ALA A 203 -28.09 -24.49 10.34
C ALA A 203 -28.99 -23.80 11.39
N GLU A 204 -28.41 -23.22 12.44
CA GLU A 204 -29.17 -22.58 13.54
C GLU A 204 -29.30 -21.06 13.41
N SER A 205 -28.66 -20.42 12.43
CA SER A 205 -28.69 -18.97 12.26
C SER A 205 -29.34 -18.56 10.93
N GLY A 206 -30.68 -18.63 10.91
CA GLY A 206 -31.50 -18.05 9.84
C GLY A 206 -31.51 -16.53 9.88
N PHE A 207 -30.37 -15.86 9.71
CA PHE A 207 -30.28 -14.43 9.35
C PHE A 207 -28.82 -14.03 9.10
N ALA A 208 -28.49 -13.49 7.92
CA ALA A 208 -27.22 -12.80 7.69
C ALA A 208 -27.50 -11.43 7.04
N PRO A 209 -27.22 -10.31 7.73
CA PRO A 209 -27.23 -9.00 7.10
C PRO A 209 -25.92 -8.77 6.33
N ASP A 210 -26.08 -8.36 5.07
CA ASP A 210 -25.02 -7.93 4.16
C ASP A 210 -24.24 -6.72 4.74
N SER A 211 -22.91 -6.81 4.74
CA SER A 211 -21.98 -5.85 5.35
C SER A 211 -21.74 -4.59 4.49
N PHE A 212 -22.71 -4.21 3.67
CA PHE A 212 -22.62 -3.01 2.83
C PHE A 212 -23.17 -1.74 3.52
N PHE A 213 -23.96 -1.87 4.59
CA PHE A 213 -24.56 -0.74 5.35
C PHE A 213 -24.27 -0.74 6.86
N ALA A 214 -23.33 -1.55 7.36
CA ALA A 214 -23.01 -1.54 8.78
C ALA A 214 -22.32 -0.22 9.19
N PHE A 215 -23.12 0.67 9.79
CA PHE A 215 -22.65 1.82 10.55
C PHE A 215 -21.80 1.32 11.73
N ASP A 216 -20.69 2.01 12.00
CA ASP A 216 -19.60 1.65 12.91
C ASP A 216 -20.13 1.28 14.32
N SER A 217 -20.21 -0.01 14.64
CA SER A 217 -20.58 -0.54 15.96
C SER A 217 -19.43 -0.50 16.98
N ARG A 218 -18.47 0.43 16.79
CA ARG A 218 -17.43 0.71 17.80
C ARG A 218 -17.91 1.56 18.97
N LEU A 219 -19.09 2.14 18.91
CA LEU A 219 -19.63 2.96 20.01
C LEU A 219 -20.19 2.12 21.17
N ASP A 220 -20.65 0.89 20.95
CA ASP A 220 -21.22 0.06 22.04
C ASP A 220 -20.16 -0.69 22.87
N ALA A 221 -18.96 -0.91 22.34
CA ALA A 221 -17.88 -1.57 23.10
C ALA A 221 -17.27 -0.66 24.19
N ALA A 222 -17.53 0.65 24.15
CA ALA A 222 -17.09 1.60 25.16
C ALA A 222 -18.03 1.65 26.39
N ALA A 223 -19.24 1.09 26.32
CA ALA A 223 -20.20 1.11 27.43
C ALA A 223 -19.98 -0.01 28.47
N ASN A 224 -19.20 -1.05 28.16
CA ASN A 224 -18.94 -2.18 29.06
C ASN A 224 -17.57 -2.15 29.76
N SER A 225 -16.86 -1.03 29.69
CA SER A 225 -15.62 -0.83 30.45
C SER A 225 -15.85 0.20 31.54
N ALA A 226 -16.46 -0.22 32.65
CA ALA A 226 -16.46 0.57 33.87
C ALA A 226 -15.01 0.72 34.37
N PRO A 227 -14.55 1.91 34.79
CA PRO A 227 -13.23 2.07 35.38
C PRO A 227 -13.18 1.32 36.72
N ALA A 228 -12.19 0.44 36.86
CA ALA A 228 -11.90 -0.25 38.11
C ALA A 228 -11.49 0.78 39.19
N PRO A 229 -11.97 0.65 40.44
CA PRO A 229 -11.53 1.54 41.52
C PRO A 229 -10.06 1.28 41.85
N LEU A 230 -9.31 2.37 42.05
CA LEU A 230 -7.92 2.33 42.50
C LEU A 230 -7.86 1.76 43.91
N THR A 231 -7.41 0.51 44.04
CA THR A 231 -7.06 -0.08 45.32
C THR A 231 -5.78 0.56 45.84
N GLU A 232 -5.91 1.08 47.05
CA GLU A 232 -4.92 1.65 47.94
C GLU A 232 -3.61 0.85 47.93
N VAL A 233 -2.50 1.55 47.67
CA VAL A 233 -1.15 0.99 47.70
C VAL A 233 -0.82 0.64 49.15
N THR A 234 -0.79 -0.65 49.45
CA THR A 234 -0.28 -1.19 50.73
C THR A 234 1.17 -0.75 50.94
N GLU A 235 1.41 0.01 52.02
CA GLU A 235 2.74 0.33 52.54
C GLU A 235 3.56 -0.95 52.78
N VAL A 236 4.80 -0.95 52.27
CA VAL A 236 5.84 -1.92 52.65
C VAL A 236 6.65 -1.30 53.79
N PRO A 237 6.84 -1.99 54.94
CA PRO A 237 7.56 -1.41 56.07
C PRO A 237 9.06 -1.35 55.77
N SER A 238 9.64 -0.15 55.93
CA SER A 238 11.07 0.09 55.79
C SER A 238 11.79 -0.31 57.07
N ALA A 239 12.58 -1.38 57.03
CA ALA A 239 13.50 -1.75 58.10
C ALA A 239 14.81 -0.97 57.98
N THR A 240 15.04 -0.11 58.96
CA THR A 240 16.30 0.36 59.57
C THR A 240 17.62 -0.16 58.98
N GLU A 241 18.48 0.77 58.54
CA GLU A 241 19.92 0.65 58.83
C GLU A 241 20.57 2.03 59.03
N ALA A 242 21.04 2.24 60.26
CA ALA A 242 21.70 3.45 60.73
C ALA A 242 23.19 3.44 60.34
N ARG A 243 23.72 4.60 59.92
CA ARG A 243 25.17 4.82 59.79
C ARG A 243 25.57 6.16 60.44
N PRO A 244 26.61 6.20 61.30
CA PRO A 244 26.93 7.36 62.11
C PRO A 244 27.76 8.40 61.34
N ARG A 245 27.58 9.67 61.71
CA ARG A 245 28.38 10.82 61.24
C ARG A 245 29.71 10.90 61.99
N PRO A 246 30.87 11.06 61.33
CA PRO A 246 32.06 11.53 62.00
C PRO A 246 32.07 13.07 62.07
N GLY A 247 32.55 13.55 63.21
CA GLY A 247 32.43 14.93 63.67
C GLY A 247 33.42 15.91 63.05
N GLN A 248 33.04 17.18 63.20
CA GLN A 248 33.90 18.34 63.10
C GLN A 248 35.03 18.28 64.14
N ALA A 249 36.26 18.64 63.75
CA ALA A 249 37.23 19.27 64.64
C ALA A 249 38.31 20.06 63.87
N ARG A 250 38.33 21.37 64.14
CA ARG A 250 39.50 22.26 64.27
C ARG A 250 40.51 22.38 63.11
N ARG A 251 40.49 23.54 62.44
CA ARG A 251 41.38 24.68 62.74
C ARG A 251 40.89 25.92 62.00
#